data_AF-A0A5E7VT86-F1
#
_entry.id   AF-A0A5E7VT86-F1
#
_cell.length_a   1.000
_cell.length_b   1.000
_cell.length_c   1.000
_cell.angle_alpha   90.00
_cell.angle_beta   90.00
_cell.angle_gamma   90.00
#
_symmetry.space_group_name_H-M   'P 1'
#
loop_
_entity.id
_entity.type
_entity.pdbx_description
1 polymer ?
#
loop_
_entity_poly.entity_id
_entity_poly.type
_entity_poly.pdbx_seq_one_letter_code
_entity_poly.pdbx_strand_id
1 'polypeptide(L)' 'MNIRIIHDEADYREALKDVSALFDNEPEPGSPEGDYFGEMVTLIETYEANLLQHSLKKYRG' A
#
# COMPACT_ATOMS: atom_id res chain seq x y z
N MET A 1 -14.73 0.40 4.75
CA MET A 1 -13.82 0.40 3.58
C MET A 1 -13.46 -1.05 3.28
N ASN A 2 -13.09 -1.41 2.04
CA ASN A 2 -12.77 -2.79 1.68
C ASN A 2 -11.27 -2.90 1.37
N ILE A 3 -10.59 -3.86 1.99
CA ILE A 3 -9.19 -4.16 1.69
C ILE A 3 -9.08 -4.64 0.25
N ARG A 4 -8.09 -4.12 -0.49
CA ARG A 4 -7.82 -4.51 -1.87
C ARG A 4 -6.37 -4.95 -2.01
N ILE A 5 -6.18 -6.14 -2.58
CA ILE A 5 -4.85 -6.63 -2.94
C ILE A 5 -4.32 -5.82 -4.12
N ILE A 6 -3.02 -5.48 -4.09
CA ILE A 6 -2.35 -4.69 -5.14
C ILE A 6 -1.64 -5.65 -6.10
N HIS A 7 -2.17 -5.78 -7.32
CA HIS A 7 -1.57 -6.64 -8.36
C HIS A 7 -0.78 -5.84 -9.39
N ASP A 8 -1.19 -4.62 -9.67
CA ASP A 8 -0.61 -3.77 -10.70
C ASP A 8 -0.53 -2.29 -10.28
N GLU A 9 -0.08 -1.44 -11.22
CA GLU A 9 0.10 -0.02 -10.96
C GLU A 9 -1.23 0.73 -10.74
N ALA A 10 -2.33 0.25 -11.34
CA ALA A 10 -3.62 0.88 -11.17
C ALA A 10 -4.14 0.66 -9.74
N ASP A 11 -4.05 -0.58 -9.25
CA ASP A 11 -4.37 -0.90 -7.86
C ASP A 11 -3.51 -0.09 -6.88
N TYR A 12 -2.21 0.03 -7.17
CA TYR A 12 -1.28 0.78 -6.34
C TYR A 12 -1.66 2.27 -6.25
N ARG A 13 -1.99 2.90 -7.37
CA ARG A 13 -2.39 4.32 -7.40
C ARG A 13 -3.70 4.56 -6.68
N GLU A 14 -4.64 3.62 -6.76
CA GLU A 14 -5.91 3.72 -6.02
C GLU A 14 -5.68 3.54 -4.52
N ALA A 15 -4.88 2.55 -4.13
CA ALA A 15 -4.49 2.34 -2.73
C ALA A 15 -3.82 3.57 -2.13
N LEU A 16 -2.88 4.21 -2.85
CA LEU A 16 -2.24 5.46 -2.42
C LEU A 16 -3.27 6.59 -2.22
N LYS A 17 -4.24 6.72 -3.12
CA LYS A 17 -5.28 7.74 -3.00
C LYS A 17 -6.15 7.52 -1.76
N ASP A 18 -6.50 6.27 -1.48
CA ASP A 18 -7.33 5.91 -0.34
C ASP A 18 -6.63 6.19 1.00
N VAL A 19 -5.35 5.85 1.11
CA VAL A 19 -4.59 6.06 2.36
C VAL A 19 -4.04 7.47 2.52
N SER A 20 -3.87 8.24 1.43
CA SER A 20 -3.26 9.58 1.48
C SER A 20 -3.99 10.53 2.43
N ALA A 21 -5.31 10.50 2.48
CA ALA A 21 -6.10 11.38 3.36
C ALA A 21 -6.00 10.97 4.84
N LEU A 22 -5.66 9.70 5.10
CA LEU A 22 -5.52 9.16 6.45
C LEU A 22 -4.18 9.52 7.08
N PHE A 23 -3.17 9.93 6.32
CA PHE A 23 -1.93 10.46 6.90
C PHE A 23 -2.12 11.84 7.54
N ASP A 24 -2.96 12.69 6.96
CA ASP A 24 -3.28 14.01 7.53
C ASP A 24 -4.23 13.91 8.73
N ASN A 25 -5.04 12.85 8.78
CA ASN A 25 -6.00 12.57 9.85
C ASN A 25 -5.85 11.10 10.28
N GLU A 26 -4.76 10.83 10.98
CA GLU A 26 -4.42 9.46 11.37
C GLU A 26 -5.53 8.82 12.21
N PRO A 27 -6.09 7.67 11.77
CA PRO A 27 -7.16 7.00 12.48
C PRO A 27 -6.65 6.33 13.77
N GLU A 28 -7.53 6.24 14.77
CA GLU A 28 -7.20 5.60 16.05
C GLU A 28 -6.83 4.12 15.85
N PRO A 29 -5.72 3.62 16.45
CA PRO A 29 -5.36 2.22 16.39
C PRO A 29 -6.47 1.30 16.93
N GLY A 30 -6.77 0.21 16.19
CA GLY A 30 -7.82 -0.74 16.55
C GLY A 30 -9.25 -0.27 16.25
N SER A 31 -9.42 0.91 15.64
CA SER A 31 -10.67 1.28 14.97
C SER A 31 -10.78 0.60 13.60
N PRO A 32 -11.98 0.43 13.02
CA PRO A 32 -12.12 -0.12 11.67
C PRO A 32 -11.32 0.62 10.60
N GLU A 33 -11.25 1.96 10.69
CA GLU A 33 -10.44 2.80 9.80
C GLU A 33 -8.94 2.64 10.05
N GLY A 34 -8.54 2.46 11.32
CA GLY A 34 -7.15 2.20 11.70
C GLY A 34 -6.65 0.85 11.21
N ASP A 35 -7.46 -0.19 11.36
CA ASP A 35 -7.17 -1.53 10.85
C ASP A 35 -7.05 -1.50 9.32
N TYR A 36 -7.98 -0.84 8.63
CA TYR A 36 -7.90 -0.64 7.18
C TYR A 36 -6.62 0.10 6.76
N PHE A 37 -6.28 1.20 7.45
CA PHE A 37 -5.08 1.98 7.15
C PHE A 37 -3.81 1.14 7.27
N GLY A 38 -3.65 0.43 8.39
CA GLY A 38 -2.48 -0.41 8.63
C GLY A 38 -2.34 -1.54 7.61
N GLU A 39 -3.44 -2.21 7.28
CA GLU A 39 -3.42 -3.28 6.28
C GLU A 39 -3.09 -2.75 4.87
N MET A 40 -3.68 -1.65 4.45
CA MET A 40 -3.41 -1.06 3.12
C MET A 40 -1.97 -0.56 3.01
N VAL A 41 -1.43 0.10 4.04
CA VAL A 41 -0.01 0.51 4.07
C VAL A 41 0.90 -0.71 3.91
N THR A 42 0.62 -1.80 4.64
CA THR A 42 1.40 -3.06 4.53
C THR A 42 1.38 -3.64 3.11
N LEU A 43 0.21 -3.61 2.44
CA LEU A 43 0.08 -4.09 1.06
C LEU A 43 0.85 -3.21 0.06
N ILE A 44 0.80 -1.90 0.27
CA ILE A 44 1.55 -0.91 -0.53
C ILE A 44 3.06 -1.16 -0.42
N GLU A 45 3.58 -1.26 0.79
CA GLU A 45 5.00 -1.53 1.06
C GLU A 45 5.45 -2.85 0.41
N THR A 46 4.62 -3.88 0.50
CA THR A 46 4.89 -5.19 -0.10
C THR A 46 4.99 -5.10 -1.63
N TYR A 47 4.09 -4.35 -2.27
CA TYR A 47 4.13 -4.15 -3.72
C TYR A 47 5.38 -3.38 -4.16
N GLU A 48 5.72 -2.28 -3.46
CA GLU A 48 6.92 -1.48 -3.74
C GLU A 48 8.21 -2.28 -3.57
N ALA A 49 8.31 -3.09 -2.51
CA ALA A 49 9.45 -3.98 -2.29
C ALA A 49 9.62 -4.99 -3.44
N ASN A 50 8.51 -5.55 -3.95
CA ASN A 50 8.55 -6.45 -5.10
C ASN A 50 9.01 -5.74 -6.38
N LEU A 51 8.54 -4.52 -6.64
CA LEU A 51 9.00 -3.70 -7.77
C LEU A 51 10.52 -3.44 -7.69
N LEU A 52 11.01 -3.03 -6.51
CA LEU A 52 12.44 -2.78 -6.29
C LEU A 52 13.27 -4.05 -6.51
N GLN A 53 12.85 -5.19 -5.97
CA GLN A 53 13.52 -6.47 -6.21
C GLN A 53 13.55 -6.84 -7.69
N HIS A 54 12.45 -6.61 -8.42
CA HIS A 54 12.38 -6.85 -9.86
C HIS A 54 13.36 -5.95 -10.62
N SER A 55 13.44 -4.67 -10.24
CA SER A 55 14.37 -3.71 -10.84
C SER A 55 15.83 -4.13 -10.62
N LEU A 56 16.19 -4.55 -9.41
CA LEU A 56 17.56 -4.97 -9.08
C LEU A 56 17.97 -6.25 -9.81
N LYS A 57 17.05 -7.19 -10.02
CA LYS A 57 17.30 -8.39 -10.85
C LYS A 57 17.60 -8.03 -12.31
N LYS A 58 16.97 -6.97 -12.84
CA LYS A 58 17.17 -6.51 -14.23
C LYS A 58 18.59 -5.96 -14.48
N TYR A 59 19.27 -5.44 -13.45
CA TYR A 59 20.60 -4.81 -13.57
C TYR A 59 21.77 -5.69 -13.09
N ARG A 60 21.53 -6.96 -12.74
CA ARG A 60 22.59 -7.93 -12.36
C ARG A 60 23.12 -8.77 -13.53
N GLY A 61 22.86 -8.35 -14.78
CA GLY A 61 23.38 -8.96 -16.01
C GLY A 61 24.76 -8.43 -16.38
#